data_AF-A0A9R0I1I2-F1
#
_entry.id   AF-A0A9R0I1I2-F1
#
_cell.length_a   1.000
_cell.length_b   1.000
_cell.length_c   1.000
_cell.angle_alpha   90.00
_cell.angle_beta   90.00
_cell.angle_gamma   90.00
#
_symmetry.space_group_name_H-M   'P 1'
#
loop_
_entity.id
_entity.type
_entity.pdbx_description
1 polymer ?
#
loop_
_entity_poly.entity_id
_entity_poly.type
_entity_poly.pdbx_seq_one_letter_code
_entity_poly.pdbx_strand_id
1 'polypeptide(L)'
;MTDQDAAMRKAIRIAMPMPQTRHRWCMWHIMQKFSRKLGSLNDFPQIKVALQNAIYNSLTPVEFKEQWAVAIKTFKLDTKEETKKCYKWLEGLYNQREMWIPAYVKHIFWAGMQTTERVESINSFFDGYLKKNMRLYQFAPRYCKAMESRANDERAADVNCSRFSRPLVGEFAVERKFQKIYTDAKFVEVQLQCMRVCYVSPISSKPISDVEVEHLLSDKVWVWSKFLKKEISLSGRKRTYVVLFNKETSVAKCDCKHFECHGIVCRHIIKVLDVENVETVPAAYIVDRWRKDIQCKHTLVKVAYHDPEKTEEVKRYDKIMNAIEP
;
A
#
# COMPACT_ATOMS: atom_id res chain seq x y z
N MET A 1 1.66 1.60 12.39
CA MET A 1 0.18 1.54 12.34
C MET A 1 -0.26 0.63 13.46
N THR A 2 -1.29 1.02 14.22
CA THR A 2 -1.84 0.17 15.30
C THR A 2 -3.37 0.28 15.32
N ASP A 3 -4.01 -0.42 16.24
CA ASP A 3 -5.37 -0.13 16.65
C ASP A 3 -5.47 1.21 17.43
N GLN A 4 -6.68 1.51 17.91
CA GLN A 4 -6.99 2.78 18.60
C GLN A 4 -6.57 2.76 20.09
N ASP A 5 -5.38 2.24 20.39
CA ASP A 5 -4.84 2.18 21.75
C ASP A 5 -4.10 3.47 22.13
N ALA A 6 -4.50 4.07 23.26
CA ALA A 6 -3.96 5.33 23.74
C ALA A 6 -2.56 5.20 24.37
N ALA A 7 -2.28 4.08 25.03
CA ALA A 7 -0.98 3.80 25.63
C ALA A 7 0.08 3.61 24.53
N MET A 8 -0.26 2.83 23.49
CA MET A 8 0.59 2.66 22.31
C MET A 8 0.89 4.00 21.63
N ARG A 9 -0.10 4.88 21.50
CA ARG A 9 0.11 6.22 20.94
C ARG A 9 1.09 7.03 21.77
N LYS A 10 0.93 7.06 23.09
CA LYS A 10 1.81 7.79 24.00
C LYS A 10 3.23 7.23 23.94
N ALA A 11 3.37 5.91 24.00
CA ALA A 11 4.64 5.21 23.91
C ALA A 11 5.35 5.50 22.58
N ILE A 12 4.67 5.39 21.43
CA ILE A 12 5.27 5.67 20.12
C ILE A 12 5.73 7.13 20.03
N ARG A 13 4.94 8.09 20.53
CA ARG A 13 5.32 9.51 20.52
C ARG A 13 6.57 9.79 21.35
N ILE A 14 6.74 9.11 22.49
CA ILE A 14 7.88 9.29 23.39
C ILE A 14 9.11 8.53 22.86
N ALA A 15 8.93 7.26 22.49
CA ALA A 15 10.03 6.34 22.17
C ALA A 15 10.49 6.42 20.71
N MET A 16 9.66 6.93 19.79
CA MET A 16 10.02 7.10 18.38
C MET A 16 9.74 8.53 17.91
N PRO A 17 10.53 9.52 18.38
CA PRO A 17 10.44 10.91 17.93
C PRO A 17 11.10 11.06 16.55
N MET A 18 10.63 10.29 15.57
CA MET A 18 11.07 10.39 14.19
C MET A 18 10.21 11.45 13.48
N PRO A 19 10.76 12.62 13.10
CA PRO A 19 9.96 13.75 12.60
C PRO A 19 9.15 13.42 11.33
N GLN A 20 9.66 12.49 10.53
CA GLN A 20 9.05 12.06 9.27
C GLN A 20 8.17 10.81 9.40
N THR A 21 8.13 10.17 10.57
CA THR A 21 7.30 8.98 10.80
C THR A 21 6.01 9.38 11.50
N ARG A 22 4.88 9.11 10.87
CA ARG A 22 3.56 9.33 11.48
C ARG A 22 2.94 8.02 11.93
N HIS A 23 2.46 8.03 13.18
CA HIS A 23 1.57 6.99 13.66
C HIS A 23 0.21 7.11 12.95
N ARG A 24 -0.37 5.96 12.61
CA ARG A 24 -1.68 5.85 11.95
C ARG A 24 -2.49 4.73 12.59
N TRP A 25 -3.79 4.90 12.60
CA TRP A 25 -4.71 3.82 12.93
C TRP A 25 -5.04 2.93 11.74
N CYS A 26 -5.15 1.64 12.01
CA CYS A 26 -5.58 0.65 11.03
C CYS A 26 -7.04 0.89 10.61
N MET A 27 -7.26 1.12 9.32
CA MET A 27 -8.59 1.35 8.78
C MET A 27 -9.46 0.09 8.88
N TRP A 28 -8.90 -1.11 8.73
CA TRP A 28 -9.64 -2.36 8.88
C TRP A 28 -10.26 -2.50 10.28
N HIS A 29 -9.48 -2.26 11.34
CA HIS A 29 -9.98 -2.29 12.71
C HIS A 29 -11.09 -1.26 12.93
N ILE A 30 -10.96 -0.07 12.33
CA ILE A 30 -12.01 0.95 12.37
C ILE A 30 -13.27 0.43 11.65
N MET A 31 -13.13 -0.11 10.45
CA MET A 31 -14.25 -0.66 9.66
C MET A 31 -14.98 -1.81 10.36
N GLN A 32 -14.29 -2.65 11.13
CA GLN A 32 -14.94 -3.69 11.94
C GLN A 32 -15.84 -3.12 13.04
N LYS A 33 -15.46 -1.97 13.61
CA LYS A 33 -16.26 -1.27 14.63
C LYS A 33 -17.55 -0.67 14.03
N PHE A 34 -17.60 -0.36 12.73
CA PHE A 34 -18.83 0.12 12.08
C PHE A 34 -19.97 -0.89 12.25
N SER A 35 -19.73 -2.18 11.97
CA SER A 35 -20.76 -3.21 12.15
C SER A 35 -21.21 -3.35 13.60
N ARG A 36 -20.28 -3.22 14.57
CA ARG A 36 -20.61 -3.31 16.00
C ARG A 36 -21.37 -2.10 16.53
N LYS A 37 -21.12 -0.91 15.98
CA LYS A 37 -21.69 0.36 16.48
C LYS A 37 -22.94 0.79 15.75
N LEU A 38 -23.00 0.56 14.44
CA LEU A 38 -24.10 0.99 13.56
C LEU A 38 -24.99 -0.18 13.12
N GLY A 39 -24.61 -1.44 13.42
CA GLY A 39 -25.31 -2.62 12.92
C GLY A 39 -26.73 -2.82 13.46
N SER A 40 -27.11 -2.11 14.53
CA SER A 40 -28.48 -2.11 15.06
C SER A 40 -29.43 -1.20 14.28
N LEU A 41 -28.92 -0.42 13.31
CA LEU A 41 -29.75 0.48 12.49
C LEU A 41 -30.32 -0.30 11.29
N ASN A 42 -31.61 -0.12 11.01
CA ASN A 42 -32.27 -0.76 9.87
C ASN A 42 -31.60 -0.38 8.53
N ASP A 43 -31.18 0.87 8.39
CA ASP A 43 -30.50 1.40 7.20
C ASP A 43 -28.98 1.14 7.19
N PHE A 44 -28.47 0.28 8.08
CA PHE A 44 -27.03 0.02 8.22
C PHE A 44 -26.33 -0.36 6.91
N PRO A 45 -26.88 -1.24 6.05
CA PRO A 45 -26.23 -1.58 4.79
C PRO A 45 -25.96 -0.35 3.91
N GLN A 46 -26.94 0.54 3.79
CA GLN A 46 -26.85 1.75 2.98
C GLN A 46 -25.92 2.78 3.64
N ILE A 47 -26.03 2.98 4.96
CA ILE A 47 -25.13 3.86 5.73
C ILE A 47 -23.67 3.41 5.56
N LYS A 48 -23.42 2.10 5.68
CA LYS A 48 -22.09 1.52 5.56
C LYS A 48 -21.50 1.78 4.18
N VAL A 49 -22.28 1.58 3.12
CA VAL A 49 -21.83 1.84 1.74
C VAL A 49 -21.53 3.32 1.53
N ALA A 50 -22.40 4.22 1.99
CA ALA A 50 -22.20 5.66 1.86
C ALA A 50 -20.94 6.14 2.59
N LEU A 51 -20.75 5.72 3.84
CA LEU A 51 -19.57 6.06 4.63
C LEU A 51 -18.29 5.44 4.05
N GLN A 52 -18.34 4.18 3.56
CA GLN A 52 -17.20 3.57 2.88
C GLN A 52 -16.83 4.32 1.60
N ASN A 53 -17.81 4.73 0.80
CA ASN A 53 -17.55 5.54 -0.38
C ASN A 53 -16.88 6.86 0.00
N ALA A 54 -17.37 7.55 1.04
CA ALA A 54 -16.74 8.77 1.54
C ALA A 54 -15.28 8.53 1.97
N ILE A 55 -15.00 7.44 2.69
CA ILE A 55 -13.67 7.13 3.22
C ILE A 55 -12.67 6.72 2.13
N TYR A 56 -13.06 5.79 1.26
CA TYR A 56 -12.15 5.16 0.29
C TYR A 56 -12.03 5.96 -1.01
N ASN A 57 -13.11 6.61 -1.46
CA ASN A 57 -13.16 7.24 -2.79
C ASN A 57 -12.86 8.74 -2.77
N SER A 58 -12.68 9.35 -1.59
CA SER A 58 -12.25 10.74 -1.50
C SER A 58 -10.79 10.90 -1.89
N LEU A 59 -10.54 11.79 -2.85
CA LEU A 59 -9.20 12.17 -3.27
C LEU A 59 -8.61 13.18 -2.29
N THR A 60 -9.38 14.23 -1.98
CA THR A 60 -8.92 15.35 -1.15
C THR A 60 -9.60 15.39 0.23
N PRO A 61 -8.97 16.05 1.22
CA PRO A 61 -9.60 16.32 2.50
C PRO A 61 -10.95 17.05 2.39
N VAL A 62 -11.11 17.92 1.39
CA VAL A 62 -12.33 18.70 1.16
C VAL A 62 -13.46 17.78 0.69
N GLU A 63 -13.22 16.99 -0.35
CA GLU A 63 -14.19 16.00 -0.84
C GLU A 63 -14.65 15.05 0.27
N PHE A 64 -13.71 14.61 1.13
CA PHE A 64 -14.05 13.76 2.27
C PHE A 64 -15.01 14.45 3.24
N LYS A 65 -14.74 15.70 3.62
CA LYS A 65 -15.59 16.43 4.56
C LYS A 65 -17.00 16.61 3.99
N GLU A 66 -17.10 16.93 2.71
CA GLU A 66 -18.38 17.10 2.01
C GLU A 66 -19.16 15.78 1.92
N GLN A 67 -18.54 14.71 1.41
CA GLN A 67 -19.20 13.40 1.29
C GLN A 67 -19.58 12.81 2.65
N TRP A 68 -18.75 13.02 3.67
CA TRP A 68 -19.06 12.65 5.04
C TRP A 68 -20.28 13.41 5.55
N ALA A 69 -20.31 14.74 5.41
CA ALA A 69 -21.44 15.57 5.85
C ALA A 69 -22.74 15.21 5.11
N VAL A 70 -22.68 14.94 3.81
CA VAL A 70 -23.81 14.44 3.03
C VAL A 70 -24.33 13.12 3.60
N ALA A 71 -23.45 12.15 3.85
CA ALA A 71 -23.85 10.87 4.43
C ALA A 71 -24.52 11.04 5.80
N ILE A 72 -23.98 11.88 6.69
CA ILE A 72 -24.59 12.15 8.00
C ILE A 72 -26.00 12.71 7.85
N LYS A 73 -26.19 13.71 6.97
CA LYS A 73 -27.48 14.38 6.75
C LYS A 73 -28.50 13.46 6.10
N THR A 74 -28.12 12.69 5.07
CA THR A 74 -29.03 11.79 4.35
C THR A 74 -29.65 10.75 5.27
N PHE A 75 -28.87 10.20 6.20
CA PHE A 75 -29.36 9.19 7.15
C PHE A 75 -29.84 9.78 8.48
N LYS A 76 -29.89 11.12 8.62
CA LYS A 76 -30.37 11.83 9.81
C LYS A 76 -29.73 11.33 11.11
N LEU A 77 -28.42 11.03 11.05
CA LEU A 77 -27.70 10.39 12.16
C LEU A 77 -27.54 11.34 13.36
N ASP A 78 -27.53 12.64 13.10
CA ASP A 78 -27.37 13.74 14.06
C ASP A 78 -28.66 14.12 14.81
N THR A 79 -29.83 13.72 14.32
CA THR A 79 -31.13 14.23 14.78
C THR A 79 -31.99 13.24 15.55
N LYS A 80 -31.85 11.92 15.31
CA LYS A 80 -32.64 10.91 16.03
C LYS A 80 -32.01 10.54 17.37
N GLU A 81 -32.82 10.46 18.42
CA GLU A 81 -32.34 10.08 19.76
C GLU A 81 -31.75 8.65 19.76
N GLU A 82 -32.32 7.76 18.94
CA GLU A 82 -31.82 6.39 18.71
C GLU A 82 -30.42 6.35 18.08
N THR A 83 -30.08 7.33 17.24
CA THR A 83 -28.78 7.38 16.54
C THR A 83 -27.74 8.22 17.29
N LYS A 84 -28.12 8.94 18.34
CA LYS A 84 -27.26 9.84 19.12
C LYS A 84 -25.98 9.18 19.64
N LYS A 85 -26.08 7.95 20.15
CA LYS A 85 -24.93 7.17 20.62
C LYS A 85 -23.98 6.80 19.47
N CYS A 86 -24.53 6.46 18.32
CA CYS A 86 -23.78 6.17 17.10
C CYS A 86 -23.09 7.42 16.56
N TYR A 87 -23.82 8.54 16.53
CA TYR A 87 -23.33 9.83 16.06
C TYR A 87 -22.20 10.35 16.93
N LYS A 88 -22.30 10.27 18.26
CA LYS A 88 -21.21 10.65 19.18
C LYS A 88 -19.92 9.85 18.91
N TRP A 89 -20.05 8.57 18.55
CA TRP A 89 -18.90 7.76 18.16
C TRP A 89 -18.34 8.18 16.80
N LEU A 90 -19.18 8.45 15.81
CA LEU A 90 -18.77 8.95 14.49
C LEU A 90 -18.09 10.32 14.57
N GLU A 91 -18.59 11.21 15.43
CA GLU A 91 -17.99 12.52 15.71
C GLU A 91 -16.58 12.36 16.30
N GLY A 92 -16.43 11.51 17.33
CA GLY A 92 -15.13 11.19 17.89
C GLY A 92 -14.15 10.62 16.86
N LEU A 93 -14.64 9.79 15.93
CA LEU A 93 -13.85 9.24 14.84
C LEU A 93 -13.46 10.29 13.78
N TYR A 94 -14.38 11.20 13.47
CA TYR A 94 -14.18 12.32 12.54
C TYR A 94 -13.18 13.34 13.08
N ASN A 95 -13.18 13.60 14.38
CA ASN A 95 -12.19 14.47 15.03
C ASN A 95 -10.76 13.94 14.87
N GLN A 96 -10.60 12.62 14.71
CA GLN A 96 -9.30 11.98 14.51
C GLN A 96 -9.06 11.55 13.06
N ARG A 97 -9.80 12.10 12.09
CA ARG A 97 -9.72 11.75 10.65
C ARG A 97 -8.31 11.77 10.07
N GLU A 98 -7.44 12.69 10.52
CA GLU A 98 -6.06 12.83 10.04
C GLU A 98 -5.19 11.59 10.33
N MET A 99 -5.59 10.76 11.30
CA MET A 99 -4.85 9.58 11.72
C MET A 99 -5.19 8.32 10.91
N TRP A 100 -6.25 8.33 10.08
CA TRP A 100 -6.74 7.10 9.45
C TRP A 100 -7.40 7.27 8.08
N ILE A 101 -7.89 8.46 7.74
CA ILE A 101 -8.50 8.69 6.43
C ILE A 101 -7.42 8.79 5.35
N PRO A 102 -7.51 8.00 4.26
CA PRO A 102 -6.53 8.03 3.17
C PRO A 102 -6.27 9.43 2.61
N ALA A 103 -7.31 10.25 2.42
CA ALA A 103 -7.18 11.61 1.90
C ALA A 103 -6.25 12.52 2.73
N TYR A 104 -6.03 12.23 4.02
CA TYR A 104 -5.13 12.99 4.90
C TYR A 104 -3.74 12.35 5.08
N VAL A 105 -3.52 11.13 4.57
CA VAL A 105 -2.26 10.38 4.77
C VAL A 105 -1.62 9.91 3.47
N LYS A 106 -2.25 10.20 2.33
CA LYS A 106 -1.77 9.84 0.99
C LYS A 106 -0.42 10.49 0.64
N HIS A 107 -0.06 11.62 1.27
CA HIS A 107 1.22 12.28 1.08
C HIS A 107 2.38 11.66 1.89
N ILE A 108 2.11 10.64 2.70
CA ILE A 108 3.10 9.94 3.52
C ILE A 108 3.38 8.60 2.86
N PHE A 109 4.62 8.12 2.92
CA PHE A 109 4.96 6.78 2.43
C PHE A 109 4.49 5.68 3.37
N TRP A 110 3.76 4.71 2.83
CA TRP A 110 3.32 3.55 3.60
C TRP A 110 3.13 2.27 2.80
N ALA A 111 3.77 2.16 1.63
CA ALA A 111 3.81 0.94 0.86
C ALA A 111 2.42 0.32 0.55
N GLY A 112 1.38 1.15 0.42
CA GLY A 112 0.01 0.67 0.16
C GLY A 112 -0.66 -0.11 1.32
N MET A 113 -0.04 -0.19 2.49
CA MET A 113 -0.62 -0.81 3.70
C MET A 113 -1.85 -0.05 4.24
N GLN A 114 -3.06 -0.42 3.79
CA GLN A 114 -4.33 0.18 4.25
C GLN A 114 -4.92 -0.54 5.47
N THR A 115 -4.57 -1.81 5.64
CA THR A 115 -5.13 -2.74 6.62
C THR A 115 -4.02 -3.38 7.43
N THR A 116 -4.39 -4.09 8.50
CA THR A 116 -3.51 -4.98 9.26
C THR A 116 -3.29 -6.30 8.55
N GLU A 117 -3.48 -6.40 7.23
CA GLU A 117 -3.25 -7.60 6.43
C GLU A 117 -1.93 -8.29 6.75
N ARG A 118 -0.87 -7.53 7.08
CA ARG A 118 0.41 -8.12 7.50
C ARG A 118 0.33 -8.88 8.82
N VAL A 119 -0.47 -8.41 9.80
CA VAL A 119 -0.69 -9.09 11.08
C VAL A 119 -1.68 -10.24 10.94
N GLU A 120 -2.76 -10.06 10.17
CA GLU A 120 -3.74 -11.13 9.90
C GLU A 120 -3.12 -12.26 9.06
N SER A 121 -2.29 -11.94 8.08
CA SER A 121 -1.48 -12.90 7.33
C SER A 121 -0.50 -13.63 8.24
N ILE A 122 0.13 -12.94 9.20
CA ILE A 122 1.00 -13.58 10.19
C ILE A 122 0.22 -14.53 11.10
N ASN A 123 -0.97 -14.13 11.58
CA ASN A 123 -1.81 -15.00 12.38
C ASN A 123 -2.25 -16.23 11.59
N SER A 124 -2.79 -16.02 10.37
CA SER A 124 -3.19 -17.11 9.46
C SER A 124 -2.02 -18.02 9.10
N PHE A 125 -0.81 -17.47 8.96
CA PHE A 125 0.40 -18.24 8.73
C PHE A 125 0.70 -19.15 9.93
N PHE A 126 0.67 -18.59 11.15
CA PHE A 126 0.93 -19.35 12.36
C PHE A 126 -0.20 -20.31 12.74
N ASP A 127 -1.44 -20.08 12.33
CA ASP A 127 -2.57 -20.99 12.58
C ASP A 127 -2.32 -22.41 12.00
N GLY A 128 -1.50 -22.51 10.94
CA GLY A 128 -1.06 -23.80 10.38
C GLY A 128 -0.04 -24.55 11.25
N TYR A 129 0.67 -23.86 12.15
CA TYR A 129 1.78 -24.41 12.94
C TYR A 129 1.44 -24.49 14.44
N LEU A 130 0.77 -23.48 14.97
CA LEU A 130 0.49 -23.27 16.38
C LEU A 130 -0.98 -23.60 16.69
N LYS A 131 -1.23 -24.26 17.82
CA LYS A 131 -2.59 -24.56 18.31
C LYS A 131 -2.83 -23.90 19.65
N LYS A 132 -4.08 -23.50 19.92
CA LYS A 132 -4.48 -22.82 21.16
C LYS A 132 -4.18 -23.63 22.44
N ASN A 133 -4.24 -24.96 22.37
CA ASN A 133 -4.02 -25.87 23.50
C ASN A 133 -2.58 -26.43 23.56
N MET A 134 -1.64 -25.81 22.86
CA MET A 134 -0.25 -26.28 22.80
C MET A 134 0.52 -25.89 24.07
N ARG A 135 1.36 -26.81 24.56
CA ARG A 135 2.23 -26.55 25.72
C ARG A 135 3.45 -25.71 25.31
N LEU A 136 3.98 -24.91 26.23
CA LEU A 136 5.12 -24.01 25.94
C LEU A 136 6.36 -24.74 25.39
N TYR A 137 6.66 -25.96 25.85
CA TYR A 137 7.81 -26.71 25.32
C TYR A 137 7.61 -27.15 23.85
N GLN A 138 6.36 -27.31 23.41
CA GLN A 138 6.04 -27.64 22.02
C GLN A 138 6.00 -26.40 21.11
N PHE A 139 5.86 -25.22 21.71
CA PHE A 139 5.79 -23.95 20.99
C PHE A 139 7.11 -23.62 20.30
N ALA A 140 8.23 -23.62 21.04
CA ALA A 140 9.51 -23.17 20.49
C ALA A 140 9.96 -23.96 19.24
N PRO A 141 9.91 -25.31 19.20
CA PRO A 141 10.27 -26.06 18.01
C PRO A 141 9.35 -25.77 16.81
N ARG A 142 8.04 -25.65 17.04
CA ARG A 142 7.08 -25.37 15.96
C ARG A 142 7.18 -23.95 15.42
N TYR A 143 7.46 -22.98 16.30
CA TYR A 143 7.76 -21.62 15.91
C TYR A 143 9.00 -21.59 15.00
N CYS A 144 10.09 -22.27 15.38
CA CYS A 144 11.29 -22.35 14.55
C CYS A 144 10.99 -22.99 13.19
N LYS A 145 10.23 -24.08 13.16
CA LYS A 145 9.81 -24.73 11.90
C LYS A 145 8.98 -23.80 11.00
N ALA A 146 8.06 -23.04 11.59
CA ALA A 146 7.28 -22.05 10.84
C ALA A 146 8.22 -20.99 10.24
N MET A 147 9.10 -20.42 11.05
CA MET A 147 10.03 -19.40 10.58
C MET A 147 11.02 -19.92 9.52
N GLU A 148 11.46 -21.18 9.63
CA GLU A 148 12.26 -21.87 8.62
C GLU A 148 11.52 -21.99 7.29
N SER A 149 10.25 -22.46 7.31
CA SER A 149 9.42 -22.51 6.11
C SER A 149 9.33 -21.15 5.43
N ARG A 150 9.11 -20.09 6.22
CA ARG A 150 8.99 -18.73 5.69
C ARG A 150 10.30 -18.22 5.06
N ALA A 151 11.43 -18.51 5.71
CA ALA A 151 12.74 -18.16 5.16
C ALA A 151 13.06 -18.92 3.86
N ASN A 152 12.65 -20.18 3.79
CA ASN A 152 12.78 -20.99 2.57
C ASN A 152 11.87 -20.48 1.44
N ASP A 153 10.64 -20.07 1.76
CA ASP A 153 9.71 -19.47 0.78
C ASP A 153 10.26 -18.14 0.23
N GLU A 154 10.85 -17.29 1.09
CA GLU A 154 11.50 -16.04 0.69
C GLU A 154 12.70 -16.33 -0.23
N ARG A 155 13.56 -17.27 0.14
CA ARG A 155 14.70 -17.69 -0.70
C ARG A 155 14.24 -18.23 -2.06
N ALA A 156 13.20 -19.06 -2.09
CA ALA A 156 12.62 -19.57 -3.33
C ALA A 156 12.07 -18.44 -4.21
N ALA A 157 11.43 -17.44 -3.61
CA ALA A 157 10.94 -16.25 -4.32
C ALA A 157 12.08 -15.40 -4.90
N ASP A 158 13.18 -15.22 -4.16
CA ASP A 158 14.37 -14.49 -4.63
C ASP A 158 15.04 -15.20 -5.81
N VAL A 159 15.19 -16.53 -5.71
CA VAL A 159 15.70 -17.37 -6.80
C VAL A 159 14.79 -17.30 -8.03
N ASN A 160 13.47 -17.30 -7.85
CA ASN A 160 12.54 -17.15 -8.96
C ASN A 160 12.62 -15.76 -9.60
N CYS A 161 12.80 -14.68 -8.82
CA CYS A 161 12.96 -13.31 -9.32
C CYS A 161 14.27 -13.10 -10.11
N SER A 162 15.30 -13.90 -9.84
CA SER A 162 16.58 -13.88 -10.58
C SER A 162 16.55 -14.77 -11.82
N ARG A 163 15.86 -15.92 -11.76
CA ARG A 163 15.76 -16.87 -12.89
C ARG A 163 14.73 -16.47 -13.93
N PHE A 164 13.58 -15.97 -13.50
CA PHE A 164 12.45 -15.68 -14.39
C PHE A 164 12.21 -14.19 -14.48
N SER A 165 12.06 -13.70 -15.71
CA SER A 165 11.63 -12.33 -15.98
C SER A 165 10.22 -12.38 -16.55
N ARG A 166 9.28 -11.73 -15.87
CA ARG A 166 7.90 -11.59 -16.33
C ARG A 166 7.87 -10.83 -17.67
N PRO A 167 7.16 -11.32 -18.69
CA PRO A 167 7.06 -10.62 -19.97
C PRO A 167 6.47 -9.21 -19.82
N LEU A 168 6.92 -8.29 -20.67
CA LEU A 168 6.35 -6.96 -20.77
C LEU A 168 4.97 -7.05 -21.44
N VAL A 169 4.00 -6.29 -20.93
CA VAL A 169 2.66 -6.19 -21.50
C VAL A 169 2.53 -4.94 -22.38
N GLY A 170 3.26 -3.87 -22.06
CA GLY A 170 3.36 -2.66 -22.86
C GLY A 170 4.80 -2.28 -23.21
N GLU A 171 4.94 -1.18 -23.95
CA GLU A 171 6.23 -0.66 -24.42
C GLU A 171 6.69 0.58 -23.63
N PHE A 172 6.17 0.78 -22.42
CA PHE A 172 6.53 1.93 -21.59
C PHE A 172 7.97 1.81 -21.05
N ALA A 173 8.72 2.92 -21.07
CA ALA A 173 10.04 3.01 -20.45
C ALA A 173 10.03 2.59 -18.96
N VAL A 174 8.95 2.97 -18.26
CA VAL A 174 8.68 2.61 -16.86
C VAL A 174 8.64 1.09 -16.67
N GLU A 175 7.98 0.39 -17.58
CA GLU A 175 7.82 -1.05 -17.50
C GLU A 175 9.15 -1.77 -17.71
N ARG A 176 9.89 -1.40 -18.77
CA ARG A 176 11.24 -1.95 -19.05
C ARG A 176 12.21 -1.74 -17.90
N LYS A 177 12.22 -0.54 -17.30
CA LYS A 177 13.15 -0.20 -16.21
C LYS A 177 12.83 -0.98 -14.94
N PHE A 178 11.56 -1.04 -14.53
CA PHE A 178 11.18 -1.70 -13.28
C PHE A 178 11.18 -3.24 -13.37
N GLN A 179 10.99 -3.84 -14.54
CA GLN A 179 11.19 -5.28 -14.75
C GLN A 179 12.59 -5.74 -14.33
N LYS A 180 13.60 -4.91 -14.65
CA LYS A 180 15.01 -5.21 -14.37
C LYS A 180 15.39 -4.99 -12.91
N ILE A 181 14.74 -4.04 -12.23
CA ILE A 181 15.19 -3.53 -10.92
C ILE A 181 14.31 -4.02 -9.77
N TYR A 182 13.00 -4.11 -9.95
CA TYR A 182 12.07 -4.47 -8.87
C TYR A 182 11.87 -5.98 -8.74
N THR A 183 11.47 -6.42 -7.54
CA THR A 183 11.01 -7.78 -7.29
C THR A 183 9.78 -8.11 -8.15
N ASP A 184 9.58 -9.37 -8.54
CA ASP A 184 8.46 -9.77 -9.42
C ASP A 184 7.10 -9.36 -8.80
N ALA A 185 6.94 -9.57 -7.50
CA ALA A 185 5.73 -9.18 -6.77
C ALA A 185 5.41 -7.69 -6.91
N LYS A 186 6.43 -6.82 -6.86
CA LYS A 186 6.23 -5.37 -7.03
C LYS A 186 6.11 -4.97 -8.49
N PHE A 187 6.76 -5.69 -9.39
CA PHE A 187 6.60 -5.47 -10.82
C PHE A 187 5.18 -5.76 -11.32
N VAL A 188 4.47 -6.74 -10.73
CA VAL A 188 3.04 -6.97 -11.03
C VAL A 188 2.18 -5.73 -10.75
N GLU A 189 2.45 -5.01 -9.66
CA GLU A 189 1.75 -3.76 -9.34
C GLU A 189 2.08 -2.63 -10.34
N VAL A 190 3.33 -2.55 -10.81
CA VAL A 190 3.74 -1.63 -11.89
C VAL A 190 2.99 -1.95 -13.18
N GLN A 191 2.96 -3.22 -13.59
CA GLN A 191 2.26 -3.63 -14.82
C GLN A 191 0.77 -3.34 -14.74
N LEU A 192 0.15 -3.49 -13.57
CA LEU A 192 -1.23 -3.08 -13.38
C LEU A 192 -1.44 -1.58 -13.63
N GLN A 193 -0.50 -0.73 -13.22
CA GLN A 193 -0.57 0.70 -13.56
C GLN A 193 -0.36 0.93 -15.06
N CYS A 194 0.62 0.26 -15.69
CA CYS A 194 0.86 0.33 -17.14
C CYS A 194 -0.38 -0.06 -17.96
N MET A 195 -1.01 -1.21 -17.64
CA MET A 195 -2.23 -1.66 -18.33
C MET A 195 -3.37 -0.66 -18.20
N ARG A 196 -3.47 0.05 -17.07
CA ARG A 196 -4.55 1.02 -16.85
C ARG A 196 -4.31 2.38 -17.49
N VAL A 197 -3.13 2.63 -18.06
CA VAL A 197 -2.85 3.85 -18.84
C VAL A 197 -3.84 3.97 -20.00
N CYS A 198 -4.31 2.86 -20.58
CA CYS A 198 -5.29 2.87 -21.68
C CYS A 198 -6.64 3.52 -21.32
N TYR A 199 -6.95 3.67 -20.02
CA TYR A 199 -8.17 4.33 -19.55
C TYR A 199 -7.97 5.80 -19.19
N VAL A 200 -6.73 6.30 -19.28
CA VAL A 200 -6.37 7.69 -19.00
C VAL A 200 -6.40 8.49 -20.31
N SER A 201 -7.19 9.56 -20.33
CA SER A 201 -7.30 10.47 -21.47
C SER A 201 -6.76 11.85 -21.12
N PRO A 202 -5.80 12.42 -21.87
CA PRO A 202 -5.39 13.80 -21.67
C PRO A 202 -6.53 14.76 -22.04
N ILE A 203 -6.73 15.80 -21.21
CA ILE A 203 -7.72 16.85 -21.44
C ILE A 203 -7.04 18.13 -21.93
N SER A 204 -6.03 18.60 -21.21
CA SER A 204 -5.27 19.79 -21.56
C SER A 204 -3.89 19.78 -20.89
N SER A 205 -2.98 20.54 -21.47
CA SER A 205 -1.64 20.79 -20.92
C SER A 205 -1.40 22.29 -20.91
N LYS A 206 -0.95 22.86 -19.79
CA LYS A 206 -0.72 24.29 -19.63
C LYS A 206 0.66 24.53 -19.01
N PRO A 207 1.54 25.34 -19.61
CA PRO A 207 2.78 25.73 -18.97
C PRO A 207 2.46 26.63 -17.76
N ILE A 208 3.03 26.31 -16.60
CA ILE A 208 3.00 27.18 -15.42
C ILE A 208 4.23 28.09 -15.42
N SER A 209 5.36 27.54 -15.83
CA SER A 209 6.65 28.24 -15.98
C SER A 209 7.43 27.66 -17.15
N ASP A 210 8.65 28.15 -17.39
CA ASP A 210 9.55 27.60 -18.42
C ASP A 210 9.88 26.11 -18.17
N VAL A 211 9.85 25.70 -16.90
CA VAL A 211 10.27 24.37 -16.45
C VAL A 211 9.08 23.46 -16.10
N GLU A 212 7.97 24.02 -15.63
CA GLU A 212 6.82 23.22 -15.14
C GLU A 212 5.60 23.30 -16.07
N VAL A 213 5.04 22.13 -16.38
CA VAL A 213 3.80 21.97 -17.15
C VAL A 213 2.76 21.26 -16.30
N GLU A 214 1.55 21.81 -16.26
CA GLU A 214 0.38 21.17 -15.69
C GLU A 214 -0.35 20.36 -16.75
N HIS A 215 -0.51 19.07 -16.52
CA HIS A 215 -1.35 18.19 -17.33
C HIS A 215 -2.62 17.84 -16.57
N LEU A 216 -3.76 18.12 -17.20
CA LEU A 216 -5.07 17.70 -16.75
C LEU A 216 -5.47 16.42 -17.47
N LEU A 217 -5.72 15.35 -16.72
CA LEU A 217 -6.05 14.02 -17.22
C LEU A 217 -7.43 13.59 -16.74
N SER A 218 -8.15 12.81 -17.55
CA SER A 218 -9.38 12.12 -17.17
C SER A 218 -9.09 10.63 -17.01
N ASP A 219 -9.56 10.01 -15.93
CA ASP A 219 -9.41 8.57 -15.71
C ASP A 219 -10.67 7.97 -15.06
N LYS A 220 -10.87 6.67 -15.25
CA LYS A 220 -11.96 5.91 -14.63
C LYS A 220 -11.76 5.84 -13.11
N VAL A 221 -12.87 5.87 -12.37
CA VAL A 221 -12.84 5.65 -10.93
C VAL A 221 -12.76 4.14 -10.64
N TRP A 222 -11.67 3.71 -10.01
CA TRP A 222 -11.44 2.32 -9.60
C TRP A 222 -11.78 2.15 -8.12
N VAL A 223 -12.57 1.11 -7.80
CA VAL A 223 -12.98 0.79 -6.42
C VAL A 223 -12.75 -0.69 -6.13
N TRP A 224 -12.36 -1.01 -4.90
CA TRP A 224 -12.20 -2.40 -4.47
C TRP A 224 -13.56 -3.07 -4.27
N SER A 225 -13.86 -4.09 -5.06
CA SER A 225 -15.04 -4.94 -4.86
C SER A 225 -14.72 -6.05 -3.87
N LYS A 226 -15.39 -6.07 -2.72
CA LYS A 226 -15.28 -7.17 -1.74
C LYS A 226 -15.81 -8.49 -2.28
N PHE A 227 -16.84 -8.45 -3.13
CA PHE A 227 -17.44 -9.64 -3.73
C PHE A 227 -16.49 -10.31 -4.71
N LEU A 228 -15.90 -9.52 -5.62
CA LEU A 228 -15.00 -10.03 -6.65
C LEU A 228 -13.54 -10.11 -6.19
N LYS A 229 -13.23 -9.62 -4.98
CA LYS A 229 -11.86 -9.49 -4.42
C LYS A 229 -10.88 -8.84 -5.40
N LYS A 230 -11.36 -7.84 -6.15
CA LYS A 230 -10.56 -7.10 -7.14
C LYS A 230 -11.07 -5.68 -7.30
N GLU A 231 -10.20 -4.82 -7.80
CA GLU A 231 -10.62 -3.48 -8.21
C GLU A 231 -11.47 -3.53 -9.48
N ILE A 232 -12.58 -2.81 -9.46
CA ILE A 232 -13.50 -2.66 -10.59
C ILE A 232 -13.64 -1.18 -10.93
N SER A 233 -13.78 -0.87 -12.22
CA SER A 233 -14.12 0.47 -12.65
C SER A 233 -15.61 0.72 -12.44
N LEU A 234 -15.96 1.86 -11.85
CA LEU A 234 -17.35 2.33 -11.82
C LEU A 234 -17.75 2.81 -13.22
N SER A 235 -18.66 2.07 -13.86
CA SER A 235 -19.11 2.39 -15.22
C SER A 235 -19.64 3.84 -15.31
N GLY A 236 -19.23 4.55 -16.36
CA GLY A 236 -19.63 5.94 -16.61
C GLY A 236 -19.01 7.00 -15.69
N ARG A 237 -18.30 6.63 -14.60
CA ARG A 237 -17.67 7.60 -13.70
C ARG A 237 -16.21 7.83 -14.06
N LYS A 238 -15.93 9.04 -14.52
CA LYS A 238 -14.58 9.56 -14.70
C LYS A 238 -14.26 10.63 -13.66
N ARG A 239 -12.98 10.76 -13.31
CA ARG A 239 -12.44 11.79 -12.44
C ARG A 239 -11.27 12.46 -13.13
N THR A 240 -11.10 13.75 -12.88
CA THR A 240 -9.95 14.52 -13.35
C THR A 240 -8.81 14.44 -12.34
N TYR A 241 -7.59 14.36 -12.87
CA TYR A 241 -6.36 14.34 -12.09
C TYR A 241 -5.39 15.37 -12.65
N VAL A 242 -4.73 16.11 -11.76
CA VAL A 242 -3.69 17.07 -12.09
C VAL A 242 -2.31 16.43 -11.89
N VAL A 243 -1.48 16.54 -12.91
CA VAL A 243 -0.08 16.10 -12.89
C VAL A 243 0.82 17.29 -13.22
N LEU A 244 1.69 17.65 -12.28
CA LEU A 244 2.71 18.69 -12.47
C LEU A 244 3.99 18.02 -12.94
N PHE A 245 4.45 18.34 -14.14
CA PHE A 245 5.65 17.78 -14.76
C PHE A 245 6.77 18.82 -14.84
N ASN A 246 7.96 18.45 -14.40
CA ASN A 246 9.17 19.26 -14.54
C ASN A 246 9.99 18.74 -15.74
N LYS A 247 10.19 19.61 -16.75
CA LYS A 247 10.89 19.28 -18.00
C LYS A 247 12.37 18.97 -17.82
N GLU A 248 13.05 19.66 -16.91
CA GLU A 248 14.49 19.49 -16.68
C GLU A 248 14.79 18.16 -15.98
N THR A 249 14.02 17.83 -14.93
CA THR A 249 14.25 16.61 -14.15
C THR A 249 13.47 15.40 -14.67
N SER A 250 12.52 15.62 -15.60
CA SER A 250 11.52 14.64 -16.04
C SER A 250 10.69 14.04 -14.89
N VAL A 251 10.55 14.77 -13.78
CA VAL A 251 9.81 14.31 -12.59
C VAL A 251 8.42 14.91 -12.62
N ALA A 252 7.42 14.05 -12.48
CA ALA A 252 6.02 14.39 -12.35
C ALA A 252 5.45 14.14 -10.94
N LYS A 253 4.61 15.05 -10.45
CA LYS A 253 3.85 14.92 -9.20
C LYS A 253 2.37 14.85 -9.53
N CYS A 254 1.69 13.80 -9.09
CA CYS A 254 0.26 13.60 -9.33
C CYS A 254 -0.54 13.82 -8.03
N ASP A 255 -1.69 14.47 -8.14
CA ASP A 255 -2.68 14.63 -7.08
C ASP A 255 -3.26 13.31 -6.53
N CYS A 256 -3.19 12.21 -7.29
CA CYS A 256 -3.57 10.88 -6.80
C CYS A 256 -2.69 10.38 -5.66
N LYS A 257 -1.48 10.95 -5.53
CA LYS A 257 -0.47 10.65 -4.50
C LYS A 257 -0.06 9.18 -4.41
N HIS A 258 -0.31 8.40 -5.46
CA HIS A 258 -0.07 6.96 -5.43
C HIS A 258 1.42 6.64 -5.32
N PHE A 259 2.30 7.42 -5.96
CA PHE A 259 3.74 7.28 -5.78
C PHE A 259 4.15 7.59 -4.34
N GLU A 260 3.67 8.71 -3.77
CA GLU A 260 4.01 9.11 -2.40
C GLU A 260 3.58 8.06 -1.37
N CYS A 261 2.41 7.44 -1.52
CA CYS A 261 1.95 6.43 -0.55
C CYS A 261 2.35 4.98 -0.84
N HIS A 262 2.57 4.57 -2.10
CA HIS A 262 2.89 3.19 -2.47
C HIS A 262 4.37 3.02 -2.88
N GLY A 263 5.03 4.10 -3.32
CA GLY A 263 6.36 4.05 -3.93
C GLY A 263 6.37 3.46 -5.34
N ILE A 264 5.20 3.46 -6.00
CA ILE A 264 5.01 2.95 -7.36
C ILE A 264 4.44 4.06 -8.23
N VAL A 265 5.02 4.25 -9.41
CA VAL A 265 4.58 5.29 -10.35
C VAL A 265 3.15 4.97 -10.81
N CYS A 266 2.26 5.96 -10.72
CA CYS A 266 0.86 5.77 -11.10
C CYS A 266 0.65 5.89 -12.60
N ARG A 267 -0.44 5.32 -13.10
CA ARG A 267 -0.85 5.43 -14.52
C ARG A 267 -0.94 6.87 -15.05
N HIS A 268 -1.24 7.85 -14.19
CA HIS A 268 -1.27 9.26 -14.59
C HIS A 268 0.13 9.80 -14.89
N ILE A 269 1.11 9.50 -14.03
CA ILE A 269 2.51 9.87 -14.25
C ILE A 269 3.03 9.11 -15.48
N ILE A 270 2.75 7.81 -15.61
CA ILE A 270 3.14 7.03 -16.79
C ILE A 270 2.58 7.67 -18.06
N LYS A 271 1.32 8.11 -18.06
CA LYS A 271 0.72 8.77 -19.21
C LYS A 271 1.38 10.11 -19.55
N VAL A 272 1.79 10.90 -18.55
CA VAL A 272 2.51 12.15 -18.79
C VAL A 272 3.91 11.90 -19.32
N LEU A 273 4.64 10.93 -18.76
CA LEU A 273 5.96 10.55 -19.28
C LEU A 273 5.90 10.07 -20.73
N ASP A 274 4.82 9.36 -21.09
CA ASP A 274 4.52 8.94 -22.47
C ASP A 274 4.24 10.13 -23.39
N VAL A 275 3.41 11.09 -22.96
CA VAL A 275 3.08 12.31 -23.73
C VAL A 275 4.32 13.20 -23.93
N GLU A 276 5.16 13.31 -22.93
CA GLU A 276 6.40 14.11 -22.95
C GLU A 276 7.59 13.35 -23.55
N ASN A 277 7.38 12.15 -24.11
CA ASN A 277 8.39 11.30 -24.74
C ASN A 277 9.63 11.02 -23.86
N VAL A 278 9.41 10.81 -22.55
CA VAL A 278 10.50 10.51 -21.61
C VAL A 278 10.92 9.04 -21.77
N GLU A 279 12.11 8.83 -22.34
CA GLU A 279 12.65 7.48 -22.59
C GLU A 279 13.26 6.81 -21.35
N THR A 280 13.71 7.61 -20.37
CA THR A 280 14.40 7.13 -19.18
C THR A 280 13.68 7.51 -17.91
N VAL A 281 13.40 6.52 -17.05
CA VAL A 281 12.76 6.77 -15.75
C VAL A 281 13.72 7.51 -14.83
N PRO A 282 13.33 8.67 -14.27
CA PRO A 282 14.12 9.38 -13.27
C PRO A 282 14.44 8.51 -12.05
N ALA A 283 15.65 8.65 -11.51
CA ALA A 283 16.08 7.94 -10.30
C ALA A 283 15.17 8.25 -9.09
N ALA A 284 14.51 9.41 -9.07
CA ALA A 284 13.54 9.81 -8.05
C ALA A 284 12.37 8.82 -7.88
N TYR A 285 12.08 8.00 -8.89
CA TYR A 285 11.02 6.99 -8.83
C TYR A 285 11.51 5.59 -8.41
N ILE A 286 12.81 5.40 -8.24
CA ILE A 286 13.41 4.12 -7.84
C ILE A 286 13.44 4.07 -6.32
N VAL A 287 12.68 3.15 -5.74
CA VAL A 287 12.59 2.97 -4.28
C VAL A 287 13.39 1.74 -3.88
N ASP A 288 14.40 1.93 -3.01
CA ASP A 288 15.29 0.86 -2.57
C ASP A 288 14.56 -0.33 -1.93
N ARG A 289 13.44 -0.06 -1.27
CA ARG A 289 12.61 -1.12 -0.66
C ARG A 289 12.09 -2.15 -1.67
N TRP A 290 11.91 -1.77 -2.94
CA TRP A 290 11.33 -2.64 -3.97
C TRP A 290 12.36 -3.34 -4.84
N ARG A 291 13.63 -2.99 -4.65
CA ARG A 291 14.74 -3.50 -5.44
C ARG A 291 15.05 -4.94 -5.10
N LYS A 292 15.27 -5.77 -6.12
CA LYS A 292 15.67 -7.18 -5.97
C LYS A 292 17.17 -7.35 -5.80
N ASP A 293 17.97 -6.33 -6.14
CA ASP A 293 19.43 -6.34 -6.02
C ASP A 293 19.91 -5.90 -4.63
N ILE A 294 19.02 -5.43 -3.76
CA ILE A 294 19.33 -5.08 -2.38
C ILE A 294 18.98 -6.25 -1.47
N GLN A 295 19.98 -6.84 -0.83
CA GLN A 295 19.75 -7.87 0.18
C GLN A 295 19.09 -7.28 1.43
N CYS A 296 18.06 -7.95 1.89
CA CYS A 296 17.39 -7.63 3.14
C CYS A 296 18.34 -7.85 4.33
N LYS A 297 18.68 -6.81 5.10
CA LYS A 297 19.62 -6.90 6.23
C LYS A 297 19.35 -8.04 7.22
N HIS A 298 18.09 -8.45 7.40
CA HIS A 298 17.73 -9.53 8.32
C HIS A 298 18.19 -10.92 7.85
N THR A 299 18.43 -11.12 6.55
CA THR A 299 19.00 -12.38 6.02
C THR A 299 20.48 -12.54 6.38
N LEU A 300 21.16 -11.46 6.76
CA LEU A 300 22.54 -11.46 7.22
C LEU A 300 22.68 -11.83 8.71
N VAL A 301 21.57 -11.90 9.44
CA VAL A 301 21.58 -12.19 10.87
C VAL A 301 21.40 -13.69 11.09
N LYS A 302 22.34 -14.29 11.81
CA LYS A 302 22.25 -15.69 12.25
C LYS A 302 21.12 -15.83 13.29
N VAL A 303 20.18 -16.72 13.01
CA VAL A 303 19.05 -17.07 13.88
C VAL A 303 18.88 -18.59 13.92
N ALA A 304 18.08 -19.08 14.88
CA ALA A 304 17.93 -20.51 15.14
C ALA A 304 17.50 -21.36 13.91
N TYR A 305 16.83 -20.74 12.93
CA TYR A 305 16.31 -21.37 11.72
C TYR A 305 16.98 -20.86 10.43
N HIS A 306 17.98 -19.98 10.51
CA HIS A 306 18.70 -19.46 9.34
C HIS A 306 20.13 -19.07 9.72
N ASP A 307 21.10 -19.71 9.07
CA ASP A 307 22.53 -19.43 9.25
C ASP A 307 23.12 -18.99 7.90
N PRO A 308 23.45 -17.69 7.73
CA PRO A 308 23.98 -17.17 6.46
C PRO A 308 25.33 -17.79 6.08
N GLU A 309 26.08 -18.30 7.04
CA GLU A 309 27.38 -18.98 6.83
C GLU A 309 27.22 -20.41 6.29
N LYS A 310 26.01 -20.99 6.36
CA LYS A 310 25.75 -22.38 5.99
C LYS A 310 24.90 -22.53 4.73
N THR A 311 24.76 -21.46 3.95
CA THR A 311 24.10 -21.49 2.65
C THR A 311 24.85 -22.42 1.69
N GLU A 312 24.17 -22.95 0.68
CA GLU A 312 24.83 -23.81 -0.32
C GLU A 312 25.90 -23.06 -1.09
N GLU A 313 25.71 -21.76 -1.33
CA GLU A 313 26.68 -20.91 -2.01
C GLU A 313 27.96 -20.77 -1.19
N VAL A 314 27.85 -20.49 0.12
CA VAL A 314 29.02 -20.38 1.02
C VAL A 314 29.71 -21.72 1.16
N LYS A 315 28.97 -22.82 1.35
CA LYS A 315 29.56 -24.17 1.41
C LYS A 315 30.28 -24.55 0.11
N ARG A 316 29.76 -24.15 -1.05
CA ARG A 316 30.42 -24.37 -2.34
C ARG A 316 31.67 -23.51 -2.48
N TYR A 317 31.59 -22.23 -2.09
CA TYR A 317 32.73 -21.32 -2.08
C TYR A 317 33.84 -21.84 -1.16
N ASP A 318 33.53 -22.20 0.09
CA ASP A 318 34.49 -22.75 1.04
C ASP A 318 35.13 -24.04 0.51
N LYS A 319 34.33 -24.92 -0.11
CA LYS A 319 34.85 -26.14 -0.75
C LYS A 319 35.81 -25.83 -1.90
N ILE A 320 35.54 -24.80 -2.69
CA ILE A 320 36.40 -24.35 -3.80
C ILE A 320 37.67 -23.69 -3.25
N MET A 321 37.55 -22.80 -2.26
CA MET A 321 38.70 -22.12 -1.64
C MET A 321 39.64 -23.11 -0.97
N ASN A 322 39.12 -24.06 -0.19
CA ASN A 322 39.92 -25.13 0.42
C ASN A 322 40.59 -26.06 -0.62
N ALA A 323 40.14 -26.05 -1.88
CA ALA A 323 40.77 -26.80 -2.97
C ALA A 323 41.85 -25.99 -3.72
N ILE A 324 41.81 -24.65 -3.61
CA ILE A 324 42.74 -23.73 -4.29
C ILE A 324 43.87 -23.28 -3.34
N GLU A 325 43.56 -23.12 -2.06
CA GLU A 325 44.50 -22.80 -0.98
C GLU A 325 44.36 -23.85 0.14
N PRO A 326 44.95 -25.05 -0.02
CA PRO A 326 44.86 -26.14 0.96
C PRO A 326 45.63 -25.86 2.27
#